data_AF-F0KG49-F1
#
_entry.id   AF-F0KG49-F1
#
_cell.length_a   1.000
_cell.length_b   1.000
_cell.length_c   1.000
_cell.angle_alpha   90.00
_cell.angle_beta   90.00
_cell.angle_gamma   90.00
#
_symmetry.space_group_name_H-M   'P 1'
#
loop_
_entity.id
_entity.type
_entity.pdbx_description
1 polymer ?
#
loop_
_entity_poly.entity_id
_entity_poly.type
_entity_poly.pdbx_seq_one_letter_code
_entity_poly.pdbx_strand_id
1 'polypeptide(L)'
;MSVPKLRFKEFDGAWISTNIQGLVDQNILDKPMDGNHGEIHPTSADYVENGIPFVMATDVFDGNVYLDKSKKITKEQADTLRKGFSIEGDILLTHKATIGNVAKVPKLDTPYIMLTPQVTYYRVRDYEKLVPDFIKSSFESKKFQNELIALCTGATRLYIGISEQRKLPFSYPSKSEQTKIASFLSTVDEKISQLNQKHKLLSQYKQGMMQKLFSQQFRFKADNGGEFGGWVEIKITDVADYVDYRGKTPRKVEDGILLVTAKNIRFGYIDYSISQEYICSDDFDEVMRRGRAEIGDVLITTEAPLGNVASVDRENIALAQRVIKYRGKKGILNNEFLKQKFLSEEFQSLISSKATGGTVQGIKGSTLHNLEINIPEDIEEQTKIANFLATIDQKIEVVAKQIEQAKQWKKGLLQQMFV
;
A
#
# COMPACT_ATOMS: atom_id res chain seq x y z
N MET A 1 -1.20 15.55 37.59
CA MET A 1 -2.03 14.55 36.89
C MET A 1 -1.92 14.81 35.40
N SER A 2 -1.46 13.82 34.62
CA SER A 2 -1.43 13.95 33.16
C SER A 2 -2.82 13.69 32.62
N VAL A 3 -3.45 14.70 32.02
CA VAL A 3 -4.77 14.61 31.37
C VAL A 3 -4.64 14.84 29.87
N PRO A 4 -5.35 14.08 29.01
CA PRO A 4 -5.26 14.25 27.57
C PRO A 4 -5.63 15.66 27.12
N LYS A 5 -5.01 16.11 26.03
CA LYS A 5 -5.35 17.41 25.42
C LYS A 5 -6.76 17.38 24.83
N LEU A 6 -7.15 16.24 24.25
CA LEU A 6 -8.49 15.97 23.74
C LEU A 6 -9.12 14.87 24.57
N ARG A 7 -10.26 15.17 25.19
CA ARG A 7 -10.98 14.27 26.09
C ARG A 7 -12.48 14.45 25.91
N PHE A 8 -13.25 13.38 26.10
CA PHE A 8 -14.70 13.48 26.14
C PHE A 8 -15.13 14.27 27.39
N LYS A 9 -16.08 15.21 27.23
CA LYS A 9 -16.41 16.22 28.24
C LYS A 9 -17.03 15.63 29.51
N GLU A 10 -17.65 14.45 29.39
CA GLU A 10 -18.25 13.72 30.49
C GLU A 10 -17.22 13.07 31.44
N PHE A 11 -15.92 13.11 31.11
CA PHE A 11 -14.87 12.57 31.98
C PHE A 11 -13.87 13.66 32.40
N ASP A 12 -13.67 13.77 33.70
CA ASP A 12 -12.74 14.71 34.35
C ASP A 12 -11.76 14.02 35.32
N GLY A 13 -12.02 12.76 35.70
CA GLY A 13 -11.22 11.98 36.64
C GLY A 13 -9.74 11.82 36.27
N ALA A 14 -8.89 11.52 37.25
CA ALA A 14 -7.47 11.29 37.03
C ALA A 14 -7.21 10.00 36.23
N TRP A 15 -6.21 10.02 35.35
CA TRP A 15 -5.64 8.79 34.80
C TRP A 15 -4.67 8.18 35.83
N ILE A 16 -4.75 6.86 36.00
CA ILE A 16 -3.83 6.09 36.84
C ILE A 16 -2.56 5.86 36.03
N SER A 17 -1.41 6.24 36.57
CA SER A 17 -0.10 6.00 35.95
C SER A 17 0.60 4.82 36.61
N THR A 18 1.14 3.92 35.79
CA THR A 18 1.90 2.73 36.19
C THR A 18 2.89 2.38 35.08
N ASN A 19 3.48 1.20 35.12
CA ASN A 19 4.15 0.57 33.99
C ASN A 19 3.56 -0.83 33.75
N ILE A 20 4.00 -1.49 32.68
CA ILE A 20 3.53 -2.83 32.35
C ILE A 20 3.76 -3.82 33.51
N GLN A 21 4.90 -3.76 34.22
CA GLN A 21 5.18 -4.60 35.39
C GLN A 21 4.14 -4.38 36.49
N GLY A 22 3.78 -3.14 36.78
CA GLY A 22 2.78 -2.82 37.81
C GLY A 22 1.38 -3.33 37.47
N LEU A 23 1.04 -3.46 36.19
CA LEU A 23 -0.19 -4.15 35.76
C LEU A 23 -0.12 -5.67 35.98
N VAL A 24 1.06 -6.26 35.77
CA VAL A 24 1.30 -7.69 36.03
C VAL A 24 1.24 -7.98 37.53
N ASP A 25 1.88 -7.15 38.36
CA ASP A 25 1.92 -7.31 39.82
C ASP A 25 0.53 -7.19 40.44
N GLN A 26 -0.35 -6.39 39.84
CA GLN A 26 -1.75 -6.25 40.24
C GLN A 26 -2.68 -7.34 39.63
N ASN A 27 -2.12 -8.31 38.91
CA ASN A 27 -2.86 -9.36 38.19
C ASN A 27 -3.92 -8.80 37.22
N ILE A 28 -3.67 -7.61 36.64
CA ILE A 28 -4.50 -6.99 35.60
C ILE A 28 -4.11 -7.52 34.22
N LEU A 29 -2.81 -7.71 33.99
CA LEU A 29 -2.25 -8.34 32.79
C LEU A 29 -1.54 -9.64 33.15
N ASP A 30 -1.58 -10.64 32.26
CA ASP A 30 -0.59 -11.70 32.28
C ASP A 30 0.80 -11.09 32.08
N LYS A 31 1.81 -11.79 32.62
CA LYS A 31 3.20 -11.49 32.28
C LYS A 31 3.36 -11.55 30.76
N PRO A 32 3.79 -10.47 30.08
CA PRO A 32 3.97 -10.48 28.63
C PRO A 32 4.98 -11.56 28.22
N MET A 33 4.67 -12.27 27.13
CA MET A 33 5.51 -13.34 26.61
C MET A 33 5.62 -13.28 25.09
N ASP A 34 6.79 -13.67 24.59
CA ASP A 34 7.09 -13.87 23.18
C ASP A 34 7.17 -15.38 22.83
N GLY A 35 7.48 -15.66 21.57
CA GLY A 35 7.70 -17.02 21.07
C GLY A 35 8.95 -17.72 21.60
N ASN A 36 9.01 -19.04 21.36
CA ASN A 36 10.16 -19.89 21.65
C ASN A 36 11.43 -19.46 20.87
N HIS A 37 12.58 -19.46 21.55
CA HIS A 37 13.91 -19.18 20.99
C HIS A 37 14.75 -20.47 20.96
N GLY A 38 15.86 -20.46 20.22
CA GLY A 38 16.82 -21.57 20.20
C GLY A 38 16.40 -22.74 19.32
N GLU A 39 16.90 -23.93 19.61
CA GLU A 39 16.75 -25.14 18.77
C GLU A 39 15.31 -25.61 18.58
N ILE A 40 14.43 -25.28 19.53
CA ILE A 40 13.00 -25.61 19.47
C ILE A 40 12.19 -24.61 18.64
N HIS A 41 12.82 -23.60 18.04
CA HIS A 41 12.16 -22.64 17.18
C HIS A 41 11.91 -23.25 15.78
N PRO A 42 10.64 -23.30 15.29
CA PRO A 42 10.34 -23.81 13.97
C PRO A 42 11.10 -23.07 12.86
N THR A 43 11.55 -23.83 11.86
CA THR A 43 12.31 -23.36 10.70
C THR A 43 11.48 -23.46 9.41
N SER A 44 12.04 -23.02 8.29
CA SER A 44 11.35 -23.12 7.00
C SER A 44 10.99 -24.54 6.57
N ALA A 45 11.73 -25.55 7.05
CA ALA A 45 11.46 -26.95 6.76
C ALA A 45 10.22 -27.49 7.51
N ASP A 46 9.83 -26.81 8.58
CA ASP A 46 8.72 -27.19 9.45
C ASP A 46 7.36 -26.62 8.98
N TYR A 47 7.39 -25.69 8.03
CA TYR A 47 6.18 -24.99 7.62
C TYR A 47 5.28 -25.86 6.75
N VAL A 48 3.99 -25.84 7.09
CA VAL A 48 2.93 -26.56 6.40
C VAL A 48 1.92 -25.59 5.80
N GLU A 49 1.16 -26.05 4.81
CA GLU A 49 0.12 -25.26 4.15
C GLU A 49 -1.08 -25.00 5.08
N ASN A 50 -1.44 -26.01 5.89
CA ASN A 50 -2.56 -25.99 6.83
C ASN A 50 -2.09 -26.44 8.22
N GLY A 51 -2.42 -25.66 9.25
CA GLY A 51 -1.96 -25.89 10.61
C GLY A 51 -2.19 -24.69 11.52
N ILE A 52 -1.50 -24.65 12.65
CA ILE A 52 -1.52 -23.54 13.59
C ILE A 52 -0.74 -22.36 13.01
N PRO A 53 -1.32 -21.15 12.92
CA PRO A 53 -0.60 -19.95 12.50
C PRO A 53 0.63 -19.68 13.37
N PHE A 54 1.77 -19.48 12.72
CA PHE A 54 3.05 -19.12 13.32
C PHE A 54 3.38 -17.66 12.97
N VAL A 55 2.95 -16.76 13.84
CA VAL A 55 2.86 -15.32 13.59
C VAL A 55 4.19 -14.63 13.87
N MET A 56 4.68 -13.93 12.84
CA MET A 56 5.91 -13.14 12.88
C MET A 56 5.60 -11.64 12.84
N ALA A 57 6.63 -10.81 13.01
CA ALA A 57 6.44 -9.37 12.98
C ALA A 57 5.94 -8.85 11.62
N THR A 58 6.19 -9.57 10.53
CA THR A 58 5.68 -9.24 9.19
C THR A 58 4.18 -9.49 9.02
N ASP A 59 3.58 -10.27 9.91
CA ASP A 59 2.16 -10.62 9.85
C ASP A 59 1.30 -9.67 10.70
N VAL A 60 1.95 -8.77 11.45
CA VAL A 60 1.30 -7.79 12.34
C VAL A 60 1.59 -6.40 11.81
N PHE A 61 0.60 -5.76 11.19
CA PHE A 61 0.70 -4.39 10.67
C PHE A 61 -0.68 -3.77 10.48
N ASP A 62 -0.74 -2.44 10.37
CA ASP A 62 -1.98 -1.68 10.16
C ASP A 62 -3.11 -2.05 11.14
N GLY A 63 -2.78 -2.35 12.40
CA GLY A 63 -3.76 -2.71 13.43
C GLY A 63 -4.29 -4.15 13.37
N ASN A 64 -3.83 -4.96 12.41
CA ASN A 64 -4.36 -6.28 12.09
C ASN A 64 -3.31 -7.40 12.18
N VAL A 65 -3.77 -8.63 12.38
CA VAL A 65 -2.97 -9.86 12.27
C VAL A 65 -3.40 -10.62 11.02
N TYR A 66 -2.51 -10.73 10.03
CA TYR A 66 -2.79 -11.35 8.73
C TYR A 66 -2.51 -12.86 8.76
N LEU A 67 -3.42 -13.60 9.36
CA LEU A 67 -3.30 -15.05 9.55
C LEU A 67 -3.25 -15.84 8.23
N ASP A 68 -3.92 -15.34 7.19
CA ASP A 68 -3.95 -15.92 5.84
C ASP A 68 -2.56 -15.94 5.17
N LYS A 69 -1.70 -14.99 5.52
CA LYS A 69 -0.34 -14.85 4.98
C LYS A 69 0.74 -15.44 5.88
N SER A 70 0.39 -15.74 7.12
CA SER A 70 1.32 -16.28 8.10
C SER A 70 1.80 -17.67 7.71
N LYS A 71 3.02 -18.01 8.14
CA LYS A 71 3.49 -19.41 8.10
C LYS A 71 2.65 -20.23 9.07
N LYS A 72 2.53 -21.54 8.84
CA LYS A 72 1.80 -22.43 9.73
C LYS A 72 2.68 -23.62 10.08
N ILE A 73 2.47 -24.18 11.26
CA ILE A 73 3.11 -25.40 11.76
C ILE A 73 2.04 -26.43 12.14
N THR A 74 2.39 -27.70 12.19
CA THR A 74 1.43 -28.73 12.63
C THR A 74 1.04 -28.52 14.10
N LYS A 75 -0.11 -29.07 14.50
CA LYS A 75 -0.55 -28.98 15.90
C LYS A 75 0.41 -29.73 16.82
N GLU A 76 0.87 -30.90 16.39
CA GLU A 76 1.83 -31.73 17.12
C GLU A 76 3.12 -30.96 17.39
N GLN A 77 3.63 -30.24 16.39
CA GLN A 77 4.82 -29.41 16.58
C GLN A 77 4.54 -28.22 17.50
N ALA A 78 3.41 -27.52 17.31
CA ALA A 78 3.02 -26.41 18.18
C ALA A 78 2.92 -26.85 19.65
N ASP A 79 2.47 -28.07 19.91
CA ASP A 79 2.36 -28.65 21.26
C ASP A 79 3.71 -28.97 21.91
N THR A 80 4.79 -29.07 21.14
CA THR A 80 6.16 -29.18 21.70
C THR A 80 6.70 -27.84 22.20
N LEU A 81 6.09 -26.72 21.80
CA LEU A 81 6.51 -25.39 22.20
C LEU A 81 6.05 -25.07 23.63
N ARG A 82 6.71 -24.09 24.25
CA ARG A 82 6.56 -23.80 25.69
C ARG A 82 5.99 -22.42 25.98
N LYS A 83 6.09 -21.50 25.03
CA LYS A 83 5.64 -20.11 25.15
C LYS A 83 5.20 -19.56 23.79
N GLY A 84 4.56 -18.40 23.81
CA GLY A 84 4.03 -17.74 22.61
C GLY A 84 2.64 -18.20 22.20
N PHE A 85 1.91 -18.90 23.07
CA PHE A 85 0.51 -19.26 22.86
C PHE A 85 -0.39 -18.04 23.04
N SER A 86 -0.76 -17.40 21.92
CA SER A 86 -1.64 -16.25 21.91
C SER A 86 -3.05 -16.64 21.43
N ILE A 87 -4.06 -16.02 22.03
CA ILE A 87 -5.48 -16.34 21.83
C ILE A 87 -6.25 -15.11 21.36
N GLU A 88 -7.49 -15.33 20.92
CA GLU A 88 -8.42 -14.26 20.56
C GLU A 88 -8.45 -13.16 21.63
N GLY A 89 -8.38 -11.90 21.19
CA GLY A 89 -8.46 -10.73 22.05
C GLY A 89 -7.15 -10.29 22.70
N ASP A 90 -6.08 -11.09 22.63
CA ASP A 90 -4.74 -10.65 23.04
C ASP A 90 -4.28 -9.45 22.19
N ILE A 91 -3.51 -8.53 22.80
CA ILE A 91 -2.88 -7.42 22.09
C ILE A 91 -1.44 -7.79 21.75
N LEU A 92 -1.12 -7.82 20.46
CA LEU A 92 0.22 -8.11 19.95
C LEU A 92 1.02 -6.82 19.80
N LEU A 93 2.32 -6.89 20.13
CA LEU A 93 3.31 -5.84 19.87
C LEU A 93 4.53 -6.45 19.19
N THR A 94 4.93 -5.91 18.04
CA THR A 94 6.18 -6.29 17.38
C THR A 94 7.36 -5.59 18.04
N HIS A 95 8.42 -6.33 18.35
CA HIS A 95 9.51 -5.85 19.21
C HIS A 95 10.91 -6.28 18.77
N LYS A 96 11.04 -6.90 17.59
CA LYS A 96 12.34 -7.25 16.99
C LYS A 96 12.29 -7.05 15.47
N ALA A 97 13.30 -6.37 14.92
CA ALA A 97 13.39 -5.95 13.52
C ALA A 97 12.30 -4.93 13.12
N THR A 98 11.04 -5.34 13.08
CA THR A 98 9.91 -4.42 12.96
C THR A 98 9.41 -4.08 14.35
N ILE A 99 9.54 -2.82 14.77
CA ILE A 99 9.16 -2.35 16.11
C ILE A 99 7.87 -1.56 16.05
N GLY A 100 6.98 -1.81 17.01
CA GLY A 100 5.89 -0.90 17.33
C GLY A 100 4.59 -1.17 16.59
N ASN A 101 4.52 -2.18 15.71
CA ASN A 101 3.23 -2.57 15.16
C ASN A 101 2.39 -3.22 16.26
N VAL A 102 1.14 -2.79 16.35
CA VAL A 102 0.17 -3.24 17.34
C VAL A 102 -1.02 -3.84 16.62
N ALA A 103 -1.55 -4.95 17.10
CA ALA A 103 -2.79 -5.52 16.61
C ALA A 103 -3.52 -6.27 17.71
N LYS A 104 -4.83 -6.43 17.56
CA LYS A 104 -5.61 -7.35 18.38
C LYS A 104 -5.74 -8.68 17.65
N VAL A 105 -5.52 -9.79 18.35
CA VAL A 105 -5.73 -11.12 17.77
C VAL A 105 -7.21 -11.28 17.44
N PRO A 106 -7.57 -11.55 16.17
CA PRO A 106 -8.96 -11.67 15.76
C PRO A 106 -9.55 -12.98 16.30
N LYS A 107 -10.84 -13.21 16.01
CA LYS A 107 -11.44 -14.53 16.17
C LYS A 107 -10.63 -15.57 15.40
N LEU A 108 -10.34 -16.69 16.06
CA LEU A 108 -9.50 -17.75 15.53
C LEU A 108 -10.33 -18.97 15.15
N ASP A 109 -9.95 -19.63 14.04
CA ASP A 109 -10.43 -20.96 13.67
C ASP A 109 -9.60 -22.08 14.33
N THR A 110 -8.48 -21.72 14.95
CA THR A 110 -7.59 -22.60 15.72
C THR A 110 -7.67 -22.26 17.21
N PRO A 111 -7.29 -23.19 18.12
CA PRO A 111 -7.34 -22.93 19.56
C PRO A 111 -6.45 -21.75 20.01
N TYR A 112 -5.38 -21.48 19.28
CA TYR A 112 -4.42 -20.41 19.50
C TYR A 112 -3.62 -20.16 18.22
N ILE A 113 -2.82 -19.09 18.25
CA ILE A 113 -1.71 -18.85 17.32
C ILE A 113 -0.38 -18.97 18.09
N MET A 114 0.67 -19.39 17.40
CA MET A 114 2.02 -19.42 17.96
C MET A 114 2.78 -18.18 17.53
N LEU A 115 3.35 -17.45 18.49
CA LEU A 115 4.19 -16.30 18.18
C LEU A 115 5.64 -16.72 17.95
N THR A 116 6.34 -15.98 17.10
CA THR A 116 7.80 -15.97 17.04
C THR A 116 8.40 -15.10 18.16
N PRO A 117 9.72 -15.19 18.41
CA PRO A 117 10.48 -14.24 19.22
C PRO A 117 10.46 -12.76 18.81
N GLN A 118 9.69 -12.39 17.76
CA GLN A 118 9.61 -11.02 17.28
C GLN A 118 8.33 -10.31 17.73
N VAL A 119 7.39 -11.06 18.29
CA VAL A 119 6.05 -10.59 18.67
C VAL A 119 5.78 -10.98 20.12
N THR A 120 5.21 -10.05 20.88
CA THR A 120 4.80 -10.25 22.27
C THR A 120 3.30 -10.12 22.37
N TYR A 121 2.63 -11.02 23.09
CA TYR A 121 1.22 -10.81 23.46
C TYR A 121 1.10 -10.14 24.83
N TYR A 122 0.05 -9.34 24.97
CA TYR A 122 -0.40 -8.71 26.20
C TYR A 122 -1.85 -9.17 26.43
N ARG A 123 -2.03 -10.03 27.43
CA ARG A 123 -3.33 -10.64 27.75
C ARG A 123 -3.93 -9.98 28.99
N VAL A 124 -5.18 -9.54 28.88
CA VAL A 124 -5.94 -8.96 29.99
C VAL A 124 -6.49 -10.09 30.86
N ARG A 125 -6.30 -9.98 32.18
CA ARG A 125 -6.91 -10.84 33.20
C ARG A 125 -8.10 -10.18 33.86
N ASP A 126 -7.98 -8.90 34.18
CA ASP A 126 -9.00 -8.11 34.86
C ASP A 126 -9.69 -7.15 33.89
N TYR A 127 -10.74 -7.66 33.24
CA TYR A 127 -11.57 -6.89 32.30
C TYR A 127 -12.42 -5.82 32.99
N GLU A 128 -12.51 -5.80 34.33
CA GLU A 128 -13.15 -4.70 35.06
C GLU A 128 -12.22 -3.49 35.19
N LYS A 129 -10.91 -3.70 35.11
CA LYS A 129 -9.93 -2.62 35.17
C LYS A 129 -9.40 -2.17 33.82
N LEU A 130 -9.28 -3.07 32.86
CA LEU A 130 -8.59 -2.78 31.60
C LEU A 130 -9.32 -3.33 30.37
N VAL A 131 -9.46 -2.47 29.35
CA VAL A 131 -10.08 -2.84 28.07
C VAL A 131 -8.99 -3.15 27.04
N PRO A 132 -8.96 -4.34 26.40
CA PRO A 132 -7.92 -4.69 25.41
C PRO A 132 -7.79 -3.67 24.27
N ASP A 133 -8.90 -3.19 23.72
CA ASP A 133 -8.89 -2.20 22.62
C ASP A 133 -8.36 -0.83 23.06
N PHE A 134 -8.44 -0.50 24.36
CA PHE A 134 -7.76 0.66 24.92
C PHE A 134 -6.24 0.45 24.98
N ILE A 135 -5.77 -0.74 25.36
CA ILE A 135 -4.32 -1.07 25.30
C ILE A 135 -3.81 -0.93 23.87
N LYS A 136 -4.52 -1.50 22.89
CA LYS A 136 -4.20 -1.36 21.46
C LYS A 136 -4.00 0.11 21.09
N SER A 137 -5.00 0.93 21.38
CA SER A 137 -4.99 2.36 21.07
C SER A 137 -3.87 3.11 21.81
N SER A 138 -3.64 2.78 23.08
CA SER A 138 -2.55 3.35 23.89
C SER A 138 -1.18 2.99 23.32
N PHE A 139 -1.00 1.76 22.86
CA PHE A 139 0.27 1.32 22.28
C PHE A 139 0.50 1.96 20.91
N GLU A 140 -0.56 2.22 20.14
CA GLU A 140 -0.46 2.97 18.87
C GLU A 140 -0.16 4.47 19.08
N SER A 141 -0.35 5.01 20.29
CA SER A 141 -0.13 6.42 20.57
C SER A 141 1.33 6.84 20.36
N LYS A 142 1.51 8.08 19.87
CA LYS A 142 2.86 8.61 19.60
C LYS A 142 3.75 8.61 20.85
N LYS A 143 3.17 8.84 22.02
CA LYS A 143 3.92 8.79 23.28
C LYS A 143 4.44 7.39 23.57
N PHE A 144 3.57 6.38 23.58
CA PHE A 144 4.00 5.01 23.84
C PHE A 144 5.06 4.54 22.83
N GLN A 145 4.85 4.84 21.54
CA GLN A 145 5.81 4.51 20.48
C GLN A 145 7.18 5.19 20.71
N ASN A 146 7.22 6.42 21.20
CA ASN A 146 8.49 7.08 21.52
C ASN A 146 9.18 6.41 22.72
N GLU A 147 8.45 6.05 23.77
CA GLU A 147 8.98 5.34 24.94
C GLU A 147 9.49 3.94 24.57
N LEU A 148 8.76 3.24 23.70
CA LEU A 148 9.16 1.95 23.14
C LEU A 148 10.51 2.06 22.41
N ILE A 149 10.64 3.04 21.52
CA ILE A 149 11.86 3.26 20.75
C ILE A 149 13.03 3.69 21.65
N ALA A 150 12.78 4.50 22.68
CA ALA A 150 13.82 4.93 23.63
C ALA A 150 14.42 3.75 24.42
N LEU A 151 13.66 2.69 24.64
CA LEU A 151 14.12 1.47 25.30
C LEU A 151 14.66 0.40 24.33
N CYS A 152 14.62 0.65 23.02
CA CYS A 152 15.21 -0.26 22.05
C CYS A 152 16.75 -0.17 22.05
N THR A 153 17.37 -1.30 21.72
CA THR A 153 18.82 -1.44 21.52
C THR A 153 19.11 -1.96 20.11
N GLY A 154 20.34 -1.75 19.63
CA GLY A 154 20.80 -2.20 18.31
C GLY A 154 20.64 -1.15 17.20
N ALA A 155 21.68 -0.92 16.40
CA ALA A 155 21.67 0.09 15.35
C ALA A 155 20.94 -0.38 14.06
N THR A 156 21.32 -1.55 13.53
CA THR A 156 20.78 -2.06 12.25
C THR A 156 19.48 -2.84 12.41
N ARG A 157 19.25 -3.45 13.58
CA ARG A 157 18.05 -4.19 13.92
C ARG A 157 17.65 -3.82 15.34
N LEU A 158 16.71 -2.89 15.46
CA LEU A 158 16.16 -2.50 16.74
C LEU A 158 15.49 -3.71 17.42
N TYR A 159 15.66 -3.78 18.72
CA TYR A 159 15.12 -4.83 19.58
C TYR A 159 14.87 -4.31 21.00
N ILE A 160 13.78 -4.75 21.61
CA ILE A 160 13.51 -4.54 23.04
C ILE A 160 13.16 -5.87 23.71
N GLY A 161 13.95 -6.23 24.72
CA GLY A 161 13.74 -7.46 25.49
C GLY A 161 12.48 -7.41 26.33
N ILE A 162 11.88 -8.58 26.60
CA ILE A 162 10.65 -8.70 27.39
C ILE A 162 10.81 -8.09 28.79
N SER A 163 11.99 -8.16 29.40
CA SER A 163 12.26 -7.49 30.68
C SER A 163 12.18 -5.97 30.60
N GLU A 164 12.64 -5.37 29.50
CA GLU A 164 12.57 -3.93 29.28
C GLU A 164 11.16 -3.48 28.88
N GLN A 165 10.43 -4.30 28.10
CA GLN A 165 9.02 -4.03 27.80
C GLN A 165 8.17 -3.91 29.07
N ARG A 166 8.50 -4.64 30.13
CA ARG A 166 7.81 -4.51 31.43
C ARG A 166 8.00 -3.15 32.11
N LYS A 167 9.02 -2.37 31.72
CA LYS A 167 9.27 -1.02 32.23
C LYS A 167 8.50 0.07 31.48
N LEU A 168 7.88 -0.26 30.34
CA LEU A 168 7.15 0.71 29.53
C LEU A 168 6.06 1.40 30.36
N PRO A 169 6.02 2.74 30.38
CA PRO A 169 5.01 3.47 31.12
C PRO A 169 3.63 3.24 30.50
N PHE A 170 2.62 3.14 31.35
CA PHE A 170 1.25 2.97 30.93
C PHE A 170 0.34 3.82 31.81
N SER A 171 -0.64 4.49 31.20
CA SER A 171 -1.64 5.26 31.92
C SER A 171 -3.02 4.96 31.39
N TYR A 172 -3.99 4.82 32.29
CA TYR A 172 -5.36 4.47 31.92
C TYR A 172 -6.38 5.20 32.82
N PRO A 173 -7.52 5.63 32.25
CA PRO A 173 -8.63 6.20 33.01
C PRO A 173 -9.55 5.13 33.59
N SER A 174 -10.71 5.57 34.11
CA SER A 174 -11.82 4.68 34.46
C SER A 174 -12.20 3.76 33.29
N LYS A 175 -12.74 2.57 33.60
CA LYS A 175 -13.21 1.59 32.61
C LYS A 175 -14.18 2.22 31.59
N SER A 176 -15.10 3.07 32.07
CA SER A 176 -16.09 3.75 31.21
C SER A 176 -15.42 4.64 30.16
N GLU A 177 -14.43 5.42 30.57
CA GLU A 177 -13.67 6.28 29.66
C GLU A 177 -12.80 5.46 28.69
N GLN A 178 -12.16 4.39 29.17
CA GLN A 178 -11.42 3.45 28.31
C GLN A 178 -12.31 2.87 27.22
N THR A 179 -13.51 2.38 27.58
CA THR A 179 -14.49 1.84 26.63
C THR A 179 -14.92 2.91 25.62
N LYS A 180 -15.17 4.14 26.06
CA LYS A 180 -15.58 5.24 25.17
C LYS A 180 -14.48 5.59 24.17
N ILE A 181 -13.23 5.73 24.63
CA ILE A 181 -12.06 6.01 23.79
C ILE A 181 -11.85 4.86 22.80
N ALA A 182 -11.82 3.62 23.29
CA ALA A 182 -11.60 2.44 22.48
C ALA A 182 -12.69 2.28 21.42
N SER A 183 -13.96 2.37 21.80
CA SER A 183 -15.09 2.29 20.87
C SER A 183 -15.01 3.37 19.78
N PHE A 184 -14.73 4.61 20.15
CA PHE A 184 -14.57 5.70 19.19
C PHE A 184 -13.43 5.42 18.19
N LEU A 185 -12.24 5.05 18.67
CA LEU A 185 -11.10 4.77 17.79
C LEU A 185 -11.32 3.51 16.94
N SER A 186 -12.03 2.51 17.46
CA SER A 186 -12.46 1.34 16.67
C SER A 186 -13.38 1.73 15.51
N THR A 187 -14.27 2.72 15.66
CA THR A 187 -15.08 3.21 14.52
C THR A 187 -14.23 3.90 13.45
N VAL A 188 -13.13 4.54 13.84
CA VAL A 188 -12.17 5.12 12.88
C VAL A 188 -11.43 4.02 12.14
N ASP A 189 -11.00 2.97 12.86
CA ASP A 189 -10.36 1.79 12.27
C ASP A 189 -11.30 1.05 11.30
N GLU A 190 -12.57 0.89 11.68
CA GLU A 190 -13.58 0.28 10.82
C GLU A 190 -13.78 1.08 9.53
N LYS A 191 -13.86 2.40 9.61
CA LYS A 191 -13.95 3.28 8.43
C LYS A 191 -12.75 3.11 7.51
N ILE A 192 -11.53 3.04 8.05
CA ILE A 192 -10.31 2.79 7.26
C ILE A 192 -10.38 1.42 6.58
N SER A 193 -10.82 0.39 7.30
CA SER A 193 -10.99 -0.96 6.77
C SER A 193 -12.00 -1.01 5.61
N GLN A 194 -13.18 -0.39 5.78
CA GLN A 194 -14.20 -0.30 4.74
C GLN A 194 -13.71 0.46 3.50
N LEU A 195 -12.94 1.54 3.68
CA LEU A 195 -12.33 2.28 2.56
C LEU A 195 -11.29 1.43 1.82
N ASN A 196 -10.42 0.70 2.54
CA ASN A 196 -9.46 -0.23 1.93
C ASN A 196 -10.18 -1.33 1.14
N GLN A 197 -11.27 -1.90 1.68
CA GLN A 197 -12.07 -2.89 0.98
C GLN A 197 -12.71 -2.29 -0.28
N LYS A 198 -13.28 -1.08 -0.19
CA LYS A 198 -13.84 -0.36 -1.35
C LYS A 198 -12.79 -0.11 -2.43
N HIS A 199 -11.58 0.31 -2.04
CA HIS A 199 -10.46 0.50 -2.96
C HIS A 199 -10.09 -0.79 -3.69
N LYS A 200 -9.97 -1.91 -2.94
CA LYS A 200 -9.70 -3.24 -3.51
C LYS A 200 -10.78 -3.67 -4.50
N LEU A 201 -12.06 -3.55 -4.13
CA LEU A 201 -13.19 -3.94 -4.97
C LEU A 201 -13.28 -3.09 -6.24
N LEU A 202 -13.05 -1.77 -6.14
CA LEU A 202 -13.01 -0.89 -7.32
C LEU A 202 -11.85 -1.25 -8.26
N SER A 203 -10.68 -1.58 -7.70
CA SER A 203 -9.52 -2.00 -8.49
C SER A 203 -9.79 -3.32 -9.23
N GLN A 204 -10.38 -4.30 -8.54
CA GLN A 204 -10.80 -5.57 -9.15
C GLN A 204 -11.89 -5.38 -10.20
N TYR A 205 -12.87 -4.52 -9.92
CA TYR A 205 -13.92 -4.19 -10.89
C TYR A 205 -13.33 -3.53 -12.14
N LYS A 206 -12.40 -2.59 -11.99
CA LYS A 206 -11.69 -1.98 -13.13
C LYS A 206 -11.00 -3.06 -13.98
N GLN A 207 -10.21 -3.92 -13.34
CA GLN A 207 -9.49 -4.98 -14.04
C GLN A 207 -10.43 -5.91 -14.82
N GLY A 208 -11.52 -6.37 -14.18
CA GLY A 208 -12.52 -7.21 -14.82
C GLY A 208 -13.24 -6.52 -15.98
N MET A 209 -13.53 -5.22 -15.86
CA MET A 209 -14.13 -4.46 -16.95
C MET A 209 -13.15 -4.22 -18.10
N MET A 210 -11.89 -3.89 -17.82
CA MET A 210 -10.85 -3.78 -18.84
C MET A 210 -10.74 -5.07 -19.66
N GLN A 211 -10.71 -6.23 -18.99
CA GLN A 211 -10.66 -7.53 -19.66
C GLN A 211 -11.87 -7.72 -20.59
N LYS A 212 -13.10 -7.48 -20.09
CA LYS A 212 -14.33 -7.62 -20.90
C LYS A 212 -14.38 -6.65 -22.09
N LEU A 213 -13.91 -5.43 -21.91
CA LEU A 213 -13.89 -4.38 -22.95
C LEU A 213 -12.89 -4.72 -24.06
N PHE A 214 -11.63 -5.03 -23.71
CA PHE A 214 -10.59 -5.30 -24.71
C PHE A 214 -10.70 -6.67 -25.38
N SER A 215 -11.35 -7.64 -24.73
CA SER A 215 -11.74 -8.92 -25.36
C SER A 215 -13.07 -8.86 -26.10
N GLN A 216 -13.70 -7.69 -26.17
CA GLN A 216 -14.99 -7.45 -26.84
C GLN A 216 -16.18 -8.28 -26.31
N GLN A 217 -16.04 -8.91 -25.13
CA GLN A 217 -17.15 -9.56 -24.43
C GLN A 217 -18.22 -8.55 -23.98
N PHE A 218 -17.83 -7.29 -23.84
CA PHE A 218 -18.73 -6.16 -23.64
C PHE A 218 -18.33 -5.03 -24.59
N ARG A 219 -19.30 -4.49 -25.32
CA ARG A 219 -19.14 -3.32 -26.20
C ARG A 219 -20.17 -2.25 -25.84
N PHE A 220 -19.77 -1.00 -25.99
CA PHE A 220 -20.70 0.12 -25.84
C PHE A 220 -21.54 0.28 -27.11
N LYS A 221 -22.73 0.87 -26.95
CA LYS A 221 -23.56 1.31 -28.08
C LYS A 221 -23.30 2.78 -28.38
N ALA A 222 -23.51 3.16 -29.63
CA ALA A 222 -23.57 4.55 -30.04
C ALA A 222 -24.71 5.28 -29.33
N ASP A 223 -24.66 6.61 -29.27
CA ASP A 223 -25.69 7.42 -28.59
C ASP A 223 -27.11 7.23 -29.17
N ASN A 224 -27.21 6.84 -30.45
CA ASN A 224 -28.46 6.50 -31.11
C ASN A 224 -28.94 5.06 -30.84
N GLY A 225 -28.24 4.29 -30.01
CA GLY A 225 -28.52 2.89 -29.70
C GLY A 225 -28.03 1.88 -30.75
N GLY A 226 -27.39 2.35 -31.82
CA GLY A 226 -26.76 1.50 -32.83
C GLY A 226 -25.48 0.83 -32.32
N GLU A 227 -25.07 -0.22 -33.03
CA GLU A 227 -23.78 -0.88 -32.82
C GLU A 227 -22.68 -0.11 -33.55
N PHE A 228 -21.48 -0.07 -32.98
CA PHE A 228 -20.28 0.43 -33.65
C PHE A 228 -19.73 -0.59 -34.67
N GLY A 229 -18.80 -0.14 -35.50
CA GLY A 229 -18.10 -0.94 -36.51
C GLY A 229 -17.19 -2.03 -35.93
N GLY A 230 -16.23 -2.49 -36.72
CA GLY A 230 -15.29 -3.51 -36.30
C GLY A 230 -14.24 -2.97 -35.34
N TRP A 231 -13.42 -3.88 -34.84
CA TRP A 231 -12.10 -3.53 -34.33
C TRP A 231 -11.07 -3.98 -35.36
N VAL A 232 -10.00 -3.20 -35.50
CA VAL A 232 -8.92 -3.43 -36.46
C VAL A 232 -7.60 -3.63 -35.73
N GLU A 233 -6.85 -4.63 -36.17
CA GLU A 233 -5.46 -4.84 -35.75
C GLU A 233 -4.56 -3.94 -36.59
N ILE A 234 -3.84 -3.04 -35.93
CA ILE A 234 -3.06 -1.99 -36.60
C ILE A 234 -1.78 -1.68 -35.83
N LYS A 235 -0.70 -1.32 -36.54
CA LYS A 235 0.57 -0.95 -35.90
C LYS A 235 0.42 0.38 -35.17
N ILE A 236 1.06 0.50 -34.01
CA ILE A 236 1.03 1.73 -33.22
C ILE A 236 1.48 2.93 -34.05
N THR A 237 2.54 2.80 -34.86
CA THR A 237 3.05 3.90 -35.73
C THR A 237 2.07 4.35 -36.81
N ASP A 238 1.12 3.50 -37.19
CA ASP A 238 0.14 3.86 -38.22
C ASP A 238 -0.94 4.77 -37.64
N VAL A 239 -1.18 4.71 -36.32
CA VAL A 239 -2.24 5.45 -35.61
C VAL A 239 -1.74 6.43 -34.55
N ALA A 240 -0.45 6.44 -34.23
CA ALA A 240 0.15 7.33 -33.26
C ALA A 240 1.52 7.85 -33.72
N ASP A 241 1.77 9.13 -33.45
CA ASP A 241 3.11 9.72 -33.52
C ASP A 241 3.86 9.42 -32.21
N TYR A 242 5.18 9.36 -32.27
CA TYR A 242 6.00 9.09 -31.10
C TYR A 242 7.26 9.96 -31.02
N VAL A 243 7.76 10.14 -29.81
CA VAL A 243 9.06 10.75 -29.55
C VAL A 243 9.87 9.83 -28.64
N ASP A 244 11.04 9.43 -29.14
CA ASP A 244 12.01 8.60 -28.42
C ASP A 244 13.29 9.42 -28.13
N TYR A 245 13.63 9.56 -26.85
CA TYR A 245 14.79 10.30 -26.36
C TYR A 245 16.00 9.40 -26.03
N ARG A 246 15.97 8.11 -26.40
CA ARG A 246 17.07 7.17 -26.17
C ARG A 246 18.42 7.70 -26.69
N GLY A 247 19.46 7.43 -25.90
CA GLY A 247 20.84 7.79 -26.21
C GLY A 247 21.20 9.25 -25.94
N LYS A 248 20.29 10.05 -25.36
CA LYS A 248 20.55 11.44 -24.98
C LYS A 248 20.17 11.68 -23.53
N THR A 249 21.16 11.81 -22.66
CA THR A 249 20.93 12.20 -21.27
C THR A 249 21.22 13.69 -21.14
N PRO A 250 20.22 14.53 -20.80
CA PRO A 250 20.46 15.95 -20.59
C PRO A 250 21.29 16.18 -19.33
N ARG A 251 22.00 17.30 -19.28
CA ARG A 251 22.70 17.75 -18.07
C ARG A 251 21.66 18.08 -17.00
N LYS A 252 21.88 17.55 -15.79
CA LYS A 252 21.00 17.78 -14.64
C LYS A 252 21.44 19.01 -13.85
N VAL A 253 20.48 19.75 -13.34
CA VAL A 253 20.65 20.92 -12.46
C VAL A 253 19.77 20.77 -11.21
N GLU A 254 20.00 21.61 -10.21
CA GLU A 254 19.25 21.56 -8.94
C GLU A 254 17.83 22.14 -9.05
N ASP A 255 17.60 23.05 -9.99
CA ASP A 255 16.29 23.68 -10.25
C ASP A 255 16.12 24.00 -11.74
N GLY A 256 14.87 24.03 -12.22
CA GLY A 256 14.53 24.29 -13.62
C GLY A 256 13.31 23.50 -14.10
N ILE A 257 13.38 22.98 -15.34
CA ILE A 257 12.30 22.18 -15.93
C ILE A 257 12.40 20.74 -15.43
N LEU A 258 11.32 20.21 -14.86
CA LEU A 258 11.30 18.86 -14.30
C LEU A 258 11.54 17.81 -15.37
N LEU A 259 12.52 16.95 -15.14
CA LEU A 259 12.88 15.82 -15.99
C LEU A 259 12.13 14.56 -15.53
N VAL A 260 11.10 14.17 -16.29
CA VAL A 260 10.37 12.94 -16.06
C VAL A 260 11.22 11.75 -16.52
N THR A 261 11.64 10.96 -15.53
CA THR A 261 12.41 9.72 -15.74
C THR A 261 11.51 8.50 -15.66
N ALA A 262 12.04 7.33 -16.04
CA ALA A 262 11.34 6.06 -15.85
C ALA A 262 10.96 5.77 -14.38
N LYS A 263 11.64 6.40 -13.39
CA LYS A 263 11.29 6.28 -11.98
C LYS A 263 10.00 7.00 -11.61
N ASN A 264 9.67 8.08 -12.33
CA ASN A 264 8.47 8.87 -12.09
C ASN A 264 7.22 8.18 -12.65
N ILE A 265 7.33 7.47 -13.77
CA ILE A 265 6.18 6.85 -14.42
C ILE A 265 5.78 5.60 -13.64
N ARG A 266 4.53 5.59 -13.15
CA ARG A 266 3.88 4.48 -12.46
C ARG A 266 2.79 3.89 -13.35
N PHE A 267 2.18 2.81 -12.88
CA PHE A 267 1.11 2.15 -13.62
C PHE A 267 -0.18 2.98 -13.55
N GLY A 268 -0.39 3.85 -14.54
CA GLY A 268 -1.57 4.71 -14.70
C GLY A 268 -1.37 6.18 -14.36
N TYR A 269 -0.28 6.58 -13.69
CA TYR A 269 -0.03 7.95 -13.24
C TYR A 269 1.46 8.30 -13.21
N ILE A 270 1.77 9.59 -13.14
CA ILE A 270 3.15 10.08 -12.97
C ILE A 270 3.33 10.53 -11.52
N ASP A 271 4.29 9.93 -10.81
CA ASP A 271 4.70 10.38 -9.49
C ASP A 271 5.89 11.34 -9.61
N TYR A 272 5.58 12.63 -9.52
CA TYR A 272 6.58 13.70 -9.57
C TYR A 272 7.43 13.82 -8.30
N SER A 273 7.05 13.16 -7.20
CA SER A 273 7.77 13.25 -5.93
C SER A 273 8.97 12.30 -5.84
N ILE A 274 8.96 11.22 -6.62
CA ILE A 274 9.96 10.15 -6.51
C ILE A 274 11.34 10.54 -7.04
N SER A 275 11.37 11.38 -8.06
CA SER A 275 12.60 11.87 -8.67
C SER A 275 12.39 13.32 -9.06
N GLN A 276 13.09 14.22 -8.37
CA GLN A 276 13.08 15.66 -8.59
C GLN A 276 14.39 16.04 -9.27
N GLU A 277 14.55 15.56 -10.51
CA GLU A 277 15.68 15.92 -11.36
C GLU A 277 15.21 17.00 -12.34
N TYR A 278 16.08 17.97 -12.64
CA TYR A 278 15.72 19.11 -13.47
C TYR A 278 16.75 19.30 -14.60
N ILE A 279 16.32 19.96 -15.67
CA ILE A 279 17.20 20.50 -16.71
C ILE A 279 17.11 22.03 -16.72
N CYS A 280 18.16 22.70 -17.18
CA CYS A 280 18.16 24.16 -17.29
C CYS A 280 17.04 24.59 -18.25
N SER A 281 16.30 25.65 -17.88
CA SER A 281 15.21 26.18 -18.71
C SER A 281 15.70 26.67 -20.07
N ASP A 282 16.92 27.21 -20.14
CA ASP A 282 17.54 27.67 -21.39
C ASP A 282 17.87 26.52 -22.34
N ASP A 283 18.11 25.31 -21.81
CA ASP A 283 18.42 24.11 -22.58
C ASP A 283 17.15 23.37 -23.04
N PHE A 284 15.96 23.76 -22.56
CA PHE A 284 14.72 23.00 -22.74
C PHE A 284 14.40 22.74 -24.22
N ASP A 285 14.56 23.76 -25.05
CA ASP A 285 14.24 23.69 -26.49
C ASP A 285 15.19 22.80 -27.25
N GLU A 286 16.47 22.82 -26.88
CA GLU A 286 17.48 21.95 -27.47
C GLU A 286 17.25 20.49 -27.05
N VAL A 287 17.03 20.26 -25.74
CA VAL A 287 16.80 18.92 -25.18
C VAL A 287 15.54 18.29 -25.76
N MET A 288 14.45 19.07 -25.85
CA MET A 288 13.14 18.61 -26.33
C MET A 288 12.90 18.86 -27.83
N ARG A 289 13.96 19.13 -28.61
CA ARG A 289 13.86 19.42 -30.05
C ARG A 289 13.18 18.35 -30.91
N ARG A 290 13.11 17.10 -30.42
CA ARG A 290 12.43 15.99 -31.11
C ARG A 290 10.91 16.04 -30.92
N GLY A 291 10.43 16.78 -29.94
CA GLY A 291 9.01 17.03 -29.69
C GLY A 291 8.71 17.17 -28.20
N ARG A 292 8.19 18.32 -27.80
CA ARG A 292 7.79 18.60 -26.41
C ARG A 292 6.67 17.67 -25.94
N ALA A 293 6.60 17.44 -24.64
CA ALA A 293 5.46 16.77 -24.04
C ALA A 293 4.32 17.78 -23.87
N GLU A 294 3.09 17.34 -24.14
CA GLU A 294 1.88 18.13 -23.93
C GLU A 294 0.88 17.28 -23.14
N ILE A 295 -0.03 17.94 -22.43
CA ILE A 295 -1.06 17.26 -21.64
C ILE A 295 -1.84 16.25 -22.52
N GLY A 296 -2.04 15.07 -21.97
CA GLY A 296 -2.68 13.94 -22.63
C GLY A 296 -1.72 13.07 -23.45
N ASP A 297 -0.44 13.41 -23.61
CA ASP A 297 0.54 12.48 -24.19
C ASP A 297 0.63 11.19 -23.37
N VAL A 298 0.77 10.04 -24.02
CA VAL A 298 0.91 8.74 -23.37
C VAL A 298 2.38 8.39 -23.26
N LEU A 299 2.90 8.26 -22.05
CA LEU A 299 4.27 7.86 -21.77
C LEU A 299 4.33 6.37 -21.49
N ILE A 300 5.38 5.70 -21.97
CA ILE A 300 5.69 4.31 -21.61
C ILE A 300 7.18 4.14 -21.30
N THR A 301 7.50 3.36 -20.28
CA THR A 301 8.88 3.03 -19.91
C THR A 301 9.39 1.79 -20.64
N THR A 302 10.60 1.86 -21.18
CA THR A 302 11.20 0.76 -21.95
C THR A 302 12.06 -0.19 -21.13
N GLU A 303 12.45 0.19 -19.91
CA GLU A 303 13.27 -0.62 -18.99
C GLU A 303 13.23 -0.02 -17.57
N ALA A 304 13.42 -0.88 -16.57
CA ALA A 304 13.62 -0.52 -15.15
C ALA A 304 12.66 0.55 -14.56
N PRO A 305 11.35 0.29 -14.46
CA PRO A 305 10.64 -0.94 -14.87
C PRO A 305 10.17 -0.88 -16.32
N LEU A 306 10.08 -2.03 -17.00
CA LEU A 306 9.47 -2.13 -18.33
C LEU A 306 7.95 -2.02 -18.20
N GLY A 307 7.30 -1.23 -19.07
CA GLY A 307 5.84 -1.29 -19.26
C GLY A 307 5.00 -0.39 -18.35
N ASN A 308 5.61 0.46 -17.52
CA ASN A 308 4.83 1.48 -16.82
C ASN A 308 4.32 2.52 -17.81
N VAL A 309 3.05 2.89 -17.68
CA VAL A 309 2.33 3.73 -18.63
C VAL A 309 1.59 4.81 -17.87
N ALA A 310 1.65 6.06 -18.33
CA ALA A 310 0.88 7.16 -17.74
C ALA A 310 0.56 8.24 -18.77
N SER A 311 -0.44 9.07 -18.51
CA SER A 311 -0.66 10.29 -19.28
C SER A 311 0.08 11.47 -18.67
N VAL A 312 0.60 12.34 -19.53
CA VAL A 312 1.08 13.66 -19.13
C VAL A 312 -0.10 14.48 -18.62
N ASP A 313 0.00 14.98 -17.39
CA ASP A 313 -1.05 15.73 -16.69
C ASP A 313 -0.60 17.14 -16.28
N ARG A 314 0.62 17.56 -16.64
CA ARG A 314 1.11 18.93 -16.46
C ARG A 314 1.97 19.40 -17.63
N GLU A 315 2.02 20.72 -17.78
CA GLU A 315 2.90 21.39 -18.73
C GLU A 315 4.34 21.53 -18.22
N ASN A 316 5.25 21.88 -19.12
CA ASN A 316 6.65 22.19 -18.81
C ASN A 316 7.39 21.03 -18.12
N ILE A 317 7.33 19.85 -18.75
CA ILE A 317 8.15 18.69 -18.38
C ILE A 317 9.09 18.32 -19.53
N ALA A 318 10.29 17.89 -19.17
CA ALA A 318 11.24 17.25 -20.08
C ALA A 318 11.16 15.72 -19.92
N LEU A 319 11.47 14.97 -20.98
CA LEU A 319 11.42 13.50 -20.95
C LEU A 319 12.82 12.91 -21.01
N ALA A 320 13.11 11.96 -20.12
CA ALA A 320 14.41 11.28 -20.10
C ALA A 320 14.48 10.11 -21.09
N GLN A 321 15.70 9.63 -21.34
CA GLN A 321 16.01 8.62 -22.36
C GLN A 321 15.29 7.27 -22.29
N ARG A 322 14.68 6.89 -21.16
CA ARG A 322 13.96 5.61 -20.96
C ARG A 322 12.45 5.73 -21.10
N VAL A 323 11.99 6.91 -21.49
CA VAL A 323 10.60 7.27 -21.64
C VAL A 323 10.33 7.51 -23.12
N ILE A 324 9.38 6.77 -23.66
CA ILE A 324 8.85 7.02 -25.00
C ILE A 324 7.50 7.68 -24.85
N LYS A 325 7.29 8.73 -25.64
CA LYS A 325 6.05 9.48 -25.72
C LYS A 325 5.27 9.02 -26.95
N TYR A 326 3.96 8.82 -26.83
CA TYR A 326 3.04 8.58 -27.93
C TYR A 326 1.88 9.59 -27.89
N ARG A 327 1.47 10.03 -29.07
CA ARG A 327 0.24 10.80 -29.29
C ARG A 327 -0.55 10.17 -30.42
N GLY A 328 -1.80 9.78 -30.15
CA GLY A 328 -2.72 9.30 -31.16
C GLY A 328 -2.98 10.36 -32.23
N LYS A 329 -3.04 9.92 -33.49
CA LYS A 329 -3.36 10.79 -34.63
C LYS A 329 -4.81 11.25 -34.50
N LYS A 330 -5.03 12.55 -34.70
CA LYS A 330 -6.33 13.20 -34.50
C LYS A 330 -7.42 12.52 -35.32
N GLY A 331 -8.52 12.16 -34.66
CA GLY A 331 -9.67 11.48 -35.28
C GLY A 331 -9.48 9.99 -35.53
N ILE A 332 -8.29 9.43 -35.28
CA ILE A 332 -7.97 8.01 -35.50
C ILE A 332 -7.81 7.30 -34.15
N LEU A 333 -7.05 7.90 -33.23
CA LEU A 333 -6.74 7.27 -31.95
C LEU A 333 -6.88 8.25 -30.78
N ASN A 334 -7.71 7.89 -29.81
CA ASN A 334 -7.88 8.64 -28.57
C ASN A 334 -6.72 8.32 -27.60
N ASN A 335 -6.05 9.35 -27.07
CA ASN A 335 -4.90 9.17 -26.17
C ASN A 335 -5.25 8.45 -24.85
N GLU A 336 -6.41 8.75 -24.26
CA GLU A 336 -6.85 8.10 -23.03
C GLU A 336 -7.19 6.62 -23.30
N PHE A 337 -7.81 6.32 -24.44
CA PHE A 337 -7.98 4.94 -24.89
C PHE A 337 -6.63 4.24 -25.07
N LEU A 338 -5.66 4.88 -25.74
CA LEU A 338 -4.32 4.34 -25.92
C LEU A 338 -3.63 4.04 -24.59
N LYS A 339 -3.74 4.94 -23.60
CA LYS A 339 -3.26 4.70 -22.23
C LYS A 339 -3.89 3.43 -21.66
N GLN A 340 -5.22 3.31 -21.71
CA GLN A 340 -5.92 2.14 -21.15
C GLN A 340 -5.57 0.85 -21.90
N LYS A 341 -5.39 0.90 -23.23
CA LYS A 341 -4.93 -0.25 -24.03
C LYS A 341 -3.52 -0.66 -23.64
N PHE A 342 -2.61 0.29 -23.43
CA PHE A 342 -1.24 0.01 -22.96
C PHE A 342 -1.22 -0.51 -21.52
N LEU A 343 -2.15 -0.11 -20.66
CA LEU A 343 -2.33 -0.67 -19.31
C LEU A 343 -3.01 -2.05 -19.30
N SER A 344 -3.57 -2.51 -20.42
CA SER A 344 -4.26 -3.80 -20.48
C SER A 344 -3.30 -4.98 -20.27
N GLU A 345 -3.79 -6.06 -19.64
CA GLU A 345 -3.02 -7.29 -19.42
C GLU A 345 -2.54 -7.91 -20.74
N GLU A 346 -3.35 -7.83 -21.79
CA GLU A 346 -3.01 -8.26 -23.15
C GLU A 346 -1.76 -7.53 -23.67
N PHE A 347 -1.75 -6.19 -23.60
CA PHE A 347 -0.61 -5.41 -24.05
C PHE A 347 0.62 -5.61 -23.17
N GLN A 348 0.43 -5.66 -21.84
CA GLN A 348 1.53 -5.91 -20.89
C GLN A 348 2.17 -7.29 -21.11
N SER A 349 1.35 -8.30 -21.46
CA SER A 349 1.84 -9.63 -21.83
C SER A 349 2.57 -9.59 -23.17
N LEU A 350 2.05 -8.85 -24.15
CA LEU A 350 2.68 -8.66 -25.45
C LEU A 350 4.08 -8.02 -25.30
N ILE A 351 4.21 -6.89 -24.59
CA ILE A 351 5.52 -6.25 -24.41
C ILE A 351 6.50 -7.16 -23.67
N SER A 352 6.01 -7.93 -22.68
CA SER A 352 6.84 -8.84 -21.89
C SER A 352 7.36 -9.99 -22.74
N SER A 353 6.55 -10.50 -23.67
CA SER A 353 6.95 -11.55 -24.62
C SER A 353 8.01 -11.09 -25.63
N LYS A 354 8.09 -9.77 -25.88
CA LYS A 354 9.07 -9.15 -26.79
C LYS A 354 10.23 -8.51 -26.05
N ALA A 355 10.22 -8.55 -24.72
CA ALA A 355 11.29 -8.04 -23.89
C ALA A 355 12.55 -8.91 -24.02
N THR A 356 13.69 -8.28 -23.81
CA THR A 356 15.01 -8.93 -23.82
C THR A 356 15.81 -8.49 -22.60
N GLY A 357 16.82 -9.28 -22.25
CA GLY A 357 17.65 -9.07 -21.07
C GLY A 357 17.48 -10.20 -20.05
N GLY A 358 18.45 -10.34 -19.14
CA GLY A 358 18.39 -11.30 -18.04
C GLY A 358 17.76 -10.65 -16.81
N THR A 359 18.63 -10.10 -15.94
CA THR A 359 18.24 -9.46 -14.67
C THR A 359 17.41 -8.18 -14.85
N VAL A 360 17.62 -7.43 -15.94
CA VAL A 360 16.82 -6.25 -16.30
C VAL A 360 16.18 -6.49 -17.65
N GLN A 361 14.85 -6.59 -17.65
CA GLN A 361 14.07 -6.69 -18.88
C GLN A 361 13.90 -5.30 -19.52
N GLY A 362 14.03 -5.25 -20.84
CA GLY A 362 13.75 -4.06 -21.62
C GLY A 362 13.34 -4.37 -23.06
N ILE A 363 12.70 -3.41 -23.72
CA ILE A 363 12.25 -3.53 -25.11
C ILE A 363 12.99 -2.52 -26.00
N LYS A 364 13.39 -2.94 -27.20
CA LYS A 364 13.94 -2.04 -28.22
C LYS A 364 12.82 -1.11 -28.73
N GLY A 365 13.12 0.17 -28.89
CA GLY A 365 12.15 1.14 -29.44
C GLY A 365 11.62 0.68 -30.80
N SER A 366 12.52 0.27 -31.70
CA SER A 366 12.17 -0.30 -33.01
C SER A 366 11.19 -1.48 -32.95
N THR A 367 11.20 -2.26 -31.87
CA THR A 367 10.24 -3.35 -31.65
C THR A 367 8.94 -2.80 -31.10
N LEU A 368 8.99 -1.95 -30.07
CA LEU A 368 7.82 -1.38 -29.40
C LEU A 368 6.95 -0.57 -30.37
N HIS A 369 7.55 0.30 -31.19
CA HIS A 369 6.81 1.14 -32.13
C HIS A 369 6.03 0.33 -33.18
N ASN A 370 6.56 -0.84 -33.56
CA ASN A 370 5.98 -1.69 -34.59
C ASN A 370 5.06 -2.79 -34.03
N LEU A 371 4.74 -2.76 -32.73
CA LEU A 371 3.72 -3.66 -32.19
C LEU A 371 2.35 -3.31 -32.77
N GLU A 372 1.55 -4.35 -32.96
CA GLU A 372 0.16 -4.24 -33.39
C GLU A 372 -0.74 -4.18 -32.15
N ILE A 373 -1.76 -3.34 -32.24
CA ILE A 373 -2.81 -3.20 -31.24
C ILE A 373 -4.16 -3.33 -31.93
N ASN A 374 -5.09 -4.03 -31.27
CA ASN A 374 -6.47 -4.09 -31.72
C ASN A 374 -7.26 -2.92 -31.12
N ILE A 375 -7.88 -2.10 -31.96
CA ILE A 375 -8.62 -0.89 -31.57
C ILE A 375 -9.98 -0.81 -32.27
N PRO A 376 -11.01 -0.19 -31.66
CA PRO A 376 -12.23 0.17 -32.38
C PRO A 376 -11.93 1.10 -33.56
N GLU A 377 -12.57 0.85 -34.70
CA GLU A 377 -12.52 1.76 -35.85
C GLU A 377 -13.18 3.11 -35.54
N ASP A 378 -14.21 3.10 -34.68
CA ASP A 378 -14.95 4.30 -34.29
C ASP A 378 -14.30 5.03 -33.10
N ILE A 379 -13.92 6.29 -33.34
CA ILE A 379 -13.35 7.17 -32.31
C ILE A 379 -14.32 7.43 -31.14
N GLU A 380 -15.63 7.37 -31.40
CA GLU A 380 -16.67 7.49 -30.38
C GLU A 380 -16.64 6.32 -29.40
N GLU A 381 -16.50 5.08 -29.90
CA GLU A 381 -16.39 3.89 -29.04
C GLU A 381 -15.12 3.95 -28.19
N GLN A 382 -13.97 4.32 -28.80
CA GLN A 382 -12.72 4.54 -28.07
C GLN A 382 -12.92 5.53 -26.92
N THR A 383 -13.62 6.64 -27.19
CA THR A 383 -13.89 7.69 -26.19
C THR A 383 -14.83 7.20 -25.09
N LYS A 384 -15.86 6.42 -25.41
CA LYS A 384 -16.76 5.80 -24.40
C LYS A 384 -16.00 4.84 -23.48
N ILE A 385 -15.13 3.99 -24.05
CA ILE A 385 -14.27 3.07 -23.29
C ILE A 385 -13.32 3.85 -22.37
N ALA A 386 -12.63 4.85 -22.92
CA ALA A 386 -11.71 5.72 -22.21
C ALA A 386 -12.38 6.41 -21.02
N ASN A 387 -13.51 7.09 -21.25
CA ASN A 387 -14.24 7.81 -20.22
C ASN A 387 -14.77 6.90 -19.11
N PHE A 388 -15.26 5.70 -19.47
CA PHE A 388 -15.74 4.73 -18.51
C PHE A 388 -14.63 4.26 -17.56
N LEU A 389 -13.47 3.88 -18.12
CA LEU A 389 -12.32 3.43 -17.32
C LEU A 389 -11.72 4.58 -16.50
N ALA A 390 -11.60 5.77 -17.07
CA ALA A 390 -11.13 6.96 -16.37
C ALA A 390 -12.04 7.34 -15.18
N THR A 391 -13.36 7.17 -15.31
CA THR A 391 -14.29 7.40 -14.20
C THR A 391 -14.06 6.42 -13.04
N ILE A 392 -13.67 5.18 -13.33
CA ILE A 392 -13.32 4.20 -12.28
C ILE A 392 -11.99 4.58 -11.64
N ASP A 393 -10.99 5.00 -12.44
CA ASP A 393 -9.70 5.49 -11.95
C ASP A 393 -9.87 6.66 -10.97
N GLN A 394 -10.68 7.66 -11.32
CA GLN A 394 -10.99 8.78 -10.44
C GLN A 394 -11.62 8.32 -9.11
N LYS A 395 -12.52 7.33 -9.15
CA LYS A 395 -13.12 6.76 -7.93
C LYS A 395 -12.09 6.06 -7.05
N ILE A 396 -11.15 5.33 -7.65
CA ILE A 396 -10.05 4.67 -6.94
C ILE A 396 -9.17 5.72 -6.25
N GLU A 397 -8.78 6.77 -6.97
CA GLU A 397 -7.95 7.86 -6.46
C GLU A 397 -8.63 8.60 -5.28
N VAL A 398 -9.92 8.94 -5.42
CA VAL A 398 -10.69 9.59 -4.35
C VAL A 398 -10.72 8.72 -3.09
N VAL A 399 -10.92 7.41 -3.23
CA VAL A 399 -10.91 6.50 -2.08
C VAL A 399 -9.51 6.39 -1.47
N ALA A 400 -8.44 6.33 -2.28
CA ALA A 400 -7.07 6.34 -1.80
C ALA A 400 -6.78 7.60 -0.95
N LYS A 401 -7.23 8.77 -1.41
CA LYS A 401 -7.12 10.03 -0.66
C LYS A 401 -7.92 9.99 0.66
N GLN A 402 -9.12 9.41 0.65
CA GLN A 402 -9.93 9.24 1.86
C GLN A 402 -9.25 8.33 2.90
N ILE A 403 -8.56 7.27 2.45
CA ILE A 403 -7.79 6.39 3.32
C ILE A 403 -6.67 7.18 4.01
N GLU A 404 -5.88 7.94 3.25
CA GLU A 404 -4.78 8.74 3.81
C GLU A 404 -5.27 9.82 4.78
N GLN A 405 -6.37 10.51 4.45
CA GLN A 405 -6.99 11.48 5.35
C GLN A 405 -7.47 10.83 6.65
N ALA A 406 -8.11 9.66 6.57
CA ALA A 406 -8.57 8.94 7.75
C ALA A 406 -7.41 8.46 8.63
N LYS A 407 -6.32 7.96 8.04
CA LYS A 407 -5.09 7.58 8.75
C LYS A 407 -4.44 8.78 9.44
N GLN A 408 -4.32 9.92 8.75
CA GLN A 408 -3.78 11.15 9.34
C GLN A 408 -4.66 11.66 10.49
N TRP A 409 -5.98 11.62 10.34
CA TRP A 409 -6.90 12.01 11.40
C TRP A 409 -6.78 11.09 12.62
N LYS A 410 -6.74 9.76 12.43
CA LYS A 410 -6.50 8.79 13.51
C LYS A 410 -5.18 9.10 14.25
N LYS A 411 -4.10 9.36 13.50
CA LYS A 411 -2.81 9.73 14.08
C LYS A 411 -2.90 10.99 14.96
N GLY A 412 -3.64 12.01 14.50
CA GLY A 412 -3.91 13.22 15.27
C GLY A 412 -4.71 12.95 16.54
N LEU A 413 -5.75 12.12 16.47
CA LEU A 413 -6.54 11.69 17.64
C LEU A 413 -5.67 10.97 18.67
N LEU A 414 -4.89 9.97 18.25
CA LEU A 414 -3.98 9.22 19.12
C LEU A 414 -2.94 10.12 19.80
N GLN A 415 -2.50 11.20 19.15
CA GLN A 415 -1.58 12.16 19.73
C GLN A 415 -2.22 13.04 20.81
N GLN A 416 -3.52 13.34 20.71
CA GLN A 416 -4.20 14.26 21.62
C GLN A 416 -4.97 13.57 22.74
N MET A 417 -5.41 12.31 22.52
CA MET A 417 -6.27 11.54 23.44
C MET A 417 -5.50 10.66 24.43
N PHE A 418 -4.18 10.56 24.32
CA PHE A 418 -3.34 9.77 25.22
C PHE A 418 -2.25 10.65 25.84
N VAL A 419 -1.86 10.33 27.07
CA VAL A 419 -0.99 11.16 27.92
C VAL A 419 0.31 10.56 28.32
#